data_AF-A0A261QP03-F1
#
_entry.id   AF-A0A261QP03-F1
#
_cell.length_a   1.000
_cell.length_b   1.000
_cell.length_c   1.000
_cell.angle_alpha   90.00
_cell.angle_beta   90.00
_cell.angle_gamma   90.00
#
_symmetry.space_group_name_H-M   'P 1'
#
loop_
_entity.id
_entity.type
_entity.pdbx_description
1 polymer ?
#
loop_
_entity_poly.entity_id
_entity_poly.type
_entity_poly.pdbx_seq_one_letter_code
_entity_poly.pdbx_strand_id
1 'polypeptide(L)'
;MSYSIKQFRIGPASVSHWINQIDPKASTTRQRKIDKSELIKDVEQDPDTYQKERAERFGVCQKAIWQTLNKMGLPIKKILRHPKADESAWQAFQKKNSMKIISKYCFY
;
A
#
# COMPACT_ATOMS: atom_id res chain seq x y z
N MET A 1 -41.67 13.16 -28.37
CA MET A 1 -40.37 13.09 -27.67
C MET A 1 -39.39 14.24 -28.02
N SER A 2 -39.79 15.28 -28.77
CA SER A 2 -38.89 16.36 -29.20
C SER A 2 -38.73 17.52 -28.20
N TYR A 3 -39.70 17.71 -27.31
CA TYR A 3 -39.72 18.84 -26.36
C TYR A 3 -38.63 18.73 -25.28
N SER A 4 -38.49 17.55 -24.66
CA SER A 4 -37.53 17.31 -23.58
C SER A 4 -36.07 17.43 -24.04
N ILE A 5 -35.76 16.98 -25.26
CA ILE A 5 -34.41 17.00 -25.86
C ILE A 5 -33.86 18.44 -25.97
N LYS A 6 -34.72 19.39 -26.36
CA LYS A 6 -34.35 20.81 -26.49
C LYS A 6 -34.13 21.49 -25.13
N GLN A 7 -34.92 21.14 -24.13
CA GLN A 7 -34.83 21.74 -22.78
C GLN A 7 -33.57 21.30 -22.04
N PHE A 8 -33.21 20.01 -22.14
CA PHE A 8 -32.08 19.44 -21.39
C PHE A 8 -30.75 19.43 -22.17
N ARG A 9 -30.74 19.87 -23.43
CA ARG A 9 -29.55 19.85 -24.32
C ARG A 9 -28.90 18.47 -24.41
N ILE A 10 -29.71 17.41 -24.34
CA ILE A 10 -29.27 16.02 -24.44
C ILE A 10 -29.36 15.61 -25.92
N GLY A 11 -28.38 14.85 -26.43
CA GLY A 11 -28.47 14.30 -27.78
C GLY A 11 -29.61 13.28 -27.91
N PRO A 12 -30.36 13.25 -29.03
CA PRO A 12 -31.47 12.32 -29.22
C PRO A 12 -31.03 10.85 -29.06
N ALA A 13 -29.81 10.52 -29.50
CA ALA A 13 -29.23 9.19 -29.36
C ALA A 13 -29.07 8.73 -27.90
N SER A 14 -28.73 9.65 -26.98
CA SER A 14 -28.58 9.32 -25.55
C SER A 14 -29.93 8.98 -24.93
N VAL A 15 -31.00 9.71 -25.29
CA VAL A 15 -32.36 9.41 -24.82
C VAL A 15 -32.83 8.05 -25.34
N SER A 16 -32.60 7.76 -26.62
CA SER A 16 -32.89 6.43 -27.19
C SER A 16 -32.10 5.33 -26.47
N HIS A 17 -30.84 5.57 -26.13
CA HIS A 17 -30.02 4.59 -25.42
C HIS A 17 -30.57 4.30 -24.02
N TRP A 18 -30.99 5.32 -23.26
CA TRP A 18 -31.59 5.15 -21.92
C TRP A 18 -32.95 4.45 -21.95
N ILE A 19 -33.78 4.71 -22.98
CA ILE A 19 -35.06 4.01 -23.15
C ILE A 19 -34.82 2.52 -23.44
N ASN A 20 -33.81 2.21 -24.26
CA ASN A 20 -33.50 0.84 -24.66
C ASN A 20 -32.68 0.07 -23.62
N GLN A 21 -31.90 0.76 -22.79
CA GLN A 21 -31.05 0.20 -21.75
C GLN A 21 -31.12 1.08 -20.50
N ILE A 22 -32.02 0.71 -19.59
CA ILE A 22 -32.24 1.40 -18.32
C ILE A 22 -31.12 1.07 -17.34
N ASP A 23 -30.61 -0.17 -17.37
CA ASP A 23 -29.53 -0.61 -16.51
C ASP A 23 -28.19 0.00 -16.95
N PRO A 24 -27.40 0.54 -16.01
CA PRO A 24 -26.09 1.09 -16.33
C PRO A 24 -25.15 -0.03 -16.78
N LYS A 25 -24.39 0.25 -17.85
CA LYS A 25 -23.36 -0.67 -18.32
C LYS A 25 -22.27 -0.83 -17.24
N ALA A 26 -22.00 -2.08 -16.86
CA ALA A 26 -20.90 -2.38 -15.96
C ALA A 26 -19.57 -1.91 -16.56
N SER A 27 -18.84 -1.09 -15.80
CA SER A 27 -17.49 -0.67 -16.19
C SER A 27 -16.46 -1.67 -15.66
N THR A 28 -15.57 -2.11 -16.54
CA THR A 28 -14.42 -2.91 -16.11
C THR A 28 -13.40 -2.02 -15.42
N THR A 29 -12.88 -2.47 -14.27
CA THR A 29 -11.80 -1.74 -13.59
C THR A 29 -10.50 -1.85 -14.38
N ARG A 30 -9.74 -0.74 -14.43
CA ARG A 30 -8.44 -0.72 -15.10
C ARG A 30 -7.47 -1.68 -14.42
N GLN A 31 -6.91 -2.60 -15.20
CA GLN A 31 -5.83 -3.48 -14.75
C GLN A 31 -4.59 -2.64 -14.38
N ARG A 32 -4.07 -2.86 -13.18
CA ARG A 32 -2.88 -2.16 -12.66
C ARG A 32 -1.66 -3.07 -12.80
N LYS A 33 -0.46 -2.50 -12.70
CA LYS A 33 0.81 -3.23 -12.81
C LYS A 33 1.10 -4.19 -11.64
N ILE A 34 0.46 -3.99 -10.49
CA ILE A 34 0.71 -4.75 -9.27
C ILE A 34 -0.32 -5.87 -9.20
N ASP A 35 0.13 -7.13 -9.17
CA ASP A 35 -0.73 -8.23 -8.78
C ASP A 35 -0.93 -8.19 -7.25
N LYS A 36 -2.21 -8.23 -6.84
CA LYS A 36 -2.58 -8.20 -5.43
C LYS A 36 -2.18 -9.49 -4.74
N SER A 37 -2.26 -10.62 -5.45
CA SER A 37 -1.96 -11.93 -4.86
C SER A 37 -0.48 -12.06 -4.52
N GLU A 38 0.40 -11.61 -5.42
CA GLU A 38 1.84 -11.54 -5.20
C GLU A 38 2.21 -10.56 -4.08
N LEU A 39 1.57 -9.39 -4.02
CA LEU A 39 1.83 -8.41 -2.96
C LEU A 39 1.44 -8.95 -1.57
N ILE A 40 0.37 -9.73 -1.47
CA ILE A 40 -0.04 -10.36 -0.20
C ILE A 40 1.02 -11.36 0.26
N LYS A 41 1.50 -12.23 -0.64
CA LYS A 41 2.58 -13.19 -0.33
C LYS A 41 3.86 -12.51 0.12
N ASP A 42 4.26 -11.43 -0.56
CA ASP A 42 5.44 -10.63 -0.17
C ASP A 42 5.26 -10.01 1.23
N VAL A 43 4.05 -9.60 1.59
CA VAL A 43 3.73 -9.07 2.93
C VAL A 43 3.77 -10.15 4.00
N GLU A 44 3.27 -11.36 3.71
CA GLU A 44 3.31 -12.49 4.64
C GLU A 44 4.73 -12.99 4.89
N GLN A 45 5.56 -13.01 3.84
CA GLN A 45 6.93 -13.50 3.93
C GLN A 45 7.83 -12.56 4.72
N ASP A 46 7.78 -11.26 4.42
CA ASP A 46 8.63 -10.26 5.09
C ASP A 46 7.80 -9.09 5.64
N PRO A 47 7.10 -9.20 6.78
CA PRO A 47 6.16 -8.15 7.23
C PRO A 47 6.83 -6.80 7.55
N ASP A 48 8.10 -6.80 7.98
CA ASP A 48 8.83 -5.59 8.42
C ASP A 48 9.54 -4.84 7.27
N THR A 49 9.54 -5.39 6.06
CA THR A 49 10.17 -4.77 4.88
C THR A 49 9.55 -3.42 4.55
N TYR A 50 10.42 -2.45 4.23
CA TYR A 50 9.99 -1.10 3.89
C TYR A 50 9.23 -1.09 2.57
N GLN A 51 8.20 -0.26 2.45
CA GLN A 51 7.43 -0.10 1.21
C GLN A 51 8.31 0.31 0.02
N LYS A 52 9.43 1.00 0.26
CA LYS A 52 10.41 1.35 -0.78
C LYS A 52 11.09 0.10 -1.34
N GLU A 53 11.57 -0.80 -0.49
CA GLU A 53 12.23 -2.05 -0.89
C GLU A 53 11.25 -2.95 -1.66
N ARG A 54 10.01 -3.05 -1.18
CA ARG A 54 8.94 -3.76 -1.92
C ARG A 54 8.73 -3.15 -3.30
N ALA A 55 8.67 -1.83 -3.37
CA ALA A 55 8.46 -1.13 -4.64
C ALA A 55 9.58 -1.39 -5.65
N GLU A 56 10.83 -1.52 -5.18
CA GLU A 56 11.97 -1.93 -6.01
C GLU A 56 11.80 -3.37 -6.53
N ARG A 57 11.36 -4.33 -5.68
CA ARG A 57 11.05 -5.72 -6.11
C ARG A 57 9.98 -5.77 -7.21
N PHE A 58 8.93 -4.97 -7.07
CA PHE A 58 7.80 -4.93 -8.01
C PHE A 58 8.02 -3.95 -9.19
N GLY A 59 9.14 -3.21 -9.23
CA GLY A 59 9.40 -2.22 -10.29
C GLY A 59 8.38 -1.07 -10.34
N VAL A 60 7.82 -0.68 -9.20
CA VAL A 60 6.78 0.36 -9.09
C VAL A 60 7.25 1.49 -8.17
N CYS A 61 6.47 2.57 -8.10
CA CYS A 61 6.73 3.62 -7.11
C CYS A 61 6.20 3.20 -5.71
N GLN A 62 6.86 3.65 -4.66
CA GLN A 62 6.45 3.40 -3.27
C GLN A 62 4.98 3.76 -3.00
N LYS A 63 4.51 4.88 -3.58
CA LYS A 63 3.12 5.34 -3.43
C LYS A 63 2.10 4.33 -3.98
N ALA A 64 2.44 3.59 -5.03
CA ALA A 64 1.57 2.56 -5.59
C ALA A 64 1.40 1.37 -4.64
N ILE A 65 2.47 0.97 -3.93
CA ILE A 65 2.40 -0.06 -2.88
C ILE A 65 1.48 0.40 -1.76
N TRP A 66 1.70 1.61 -1.23
CA TRP A 66 0.87 2.18 -0.15
C TRP A 66 -0.61 2.25 -0.54
N GLN A 67 -0.94 2.74 -1.75
CA GLN A 67 -2.32 2.80 -2.23
C GLN A 67 -2.96 1.42 -2.35
N THR A 68 -2.20 0.42 -2.80
CA THR A 68 -2.70 -0.95 -2.96
C THR A 68 -2.97 -1.59 -1.61
N LEU A 69 -2.05 -1.47 -0.65
CA LEU A 69 -2.22 -1.96 0.72
C LEU A 69 -3.44 -1.34 1.42
N ASN A 70 -3.62 -0.02 1.30
CA ASN A 70 -4.79 0.66 1.87
C ASN A 70 -6.10 0.22 1.24
N LYS A 71 -6.14 0.02 -0.09
CA LYS A 71 -7.34 -0.49 -0.77
C LYS A 71 -7.70 -1.92 -0.35
N MET A 72 -6.71 -2.71 0.04
CA MET A 72 -6.91 -4.07 0.54
C MET A 72 -7.22 -4.11 2.04
N GLY A 73 -7.20 -2.98 2.74
CA GLY A 73 -7.45 -2.93 4.19
C GLY A 73 -6.29 -3.47 5.04
N LEU A 74 -5.08 -3.54 4.49
CA LEU A 74 -3.87 -4.04 5.18
C LEU A 74 -2.82 -2.93 5.35
N PRO A 75 -3.11 -1.85 6.11
CA PRO A 75 -2.11 -0.83 6.39
C PRO A 75 -1.06 -1.39 7.37
N ILE A 76 0.09 -1.83 6.85
CA ILE A 76 1.20 -2.31 7.68
C ILE A 76 1.79 -1.12 8.44
N LYS A 77 1.66 -1.17 9.76
CA LYS A 77 2.32 -0.24 10.67
C LYS A 77 3.53 -0.91 11.27
N LYS A 78 4.62 -0.17 11.36
CA LYS A 78 5.81 -0.65 12.07
C LYS A 78 5.54 -0.71 13.55
N ILE A 79 5.94 -1.83 14.15
CA ILE A 79 5.95 -1.97 15.60
C ILE A 79 7.37 -1.65 16.05
N LEU A 80 7.56 -0.45 16.61
CA LEU A 80 8.81 -0.10 17.26
C LEU A 80 8.91 -0.87 18.58
N ARG A 81 9.59 -2.03 18.57
CA ARG A 81 9.90 -2.76 19.81
C ARG A 81 11.02 -2.03 20.53
N HIS A 82 10.76 -1.53 21.73
CA HIS A 82 11.79 -0.97 22.59
C HIS A 82 12.78 -2.08 22.98
N PRO A 83 14.12 -1.85 23.03
CA PRO A 83 15.10 -2.91 23.33
C PRO A 83 14.86 -3.64 24.65
N LYS A 84 14.22 -2.99 25.64
CA LYS A 84 13.80 -3.62 26.91
C LYS A 84 12.65 -4.63 26.77
N ALA A 85 11.96 -4.69 25.62
CA ALA A 85 10.87 -5.61 25.36
C ALA A 85 11.33 -6.98 24.85
N ASP A 86 12.61 -7.10 24.44
CA ASP A 86 13.21 -8.34 23.93
C ASP A 86 14.53 -8.60 24.68
N GLU A 87 14.57 -9.67 25.47
CA GLU A 87 15.70 -10.09 26.31
C GLU A 87 16.99 -10.18 25.49
N SER A 88 16.91 -10.73 24.27
CA SER A 88 18.07 -10.94 23.40
C SER A 88 18.64 -9.62 22.86
N ALA A 89 17.77 -8.69 22.49
CA ALA A 89 18.13 -7.36 22.04
C ALA A 89 18.71 -6.51 23.17
N TRP A 90 18.22 -6.68 24.40
CA TRP A 90 18.74 -6.01 25.59
C TRP A 90 20.16 -6.46 25.92
N GLN A 91 20.43 -7.76 25.88
CA GLN A 91 21.78 -8.32 26.09
C GLN A 91 22.77 -7.81 25.04
N ALA A 92 22.38 -7.74 23.76
CA ALA A 92 23.20 -7.19 22.69
C ALA A 92 23.49 -5.68 22.89
N PHE A 93 22.50 -4.92 23.35
CA PHE A 93 22.66 -3.50 23.69
C PHE A 93 23.63 -3.32 24.87
N GLN A 94 23.49 -4.09 25.94
CA GLN A 94 24.39 -4.05 27.10
C GLN A 94 25.83 -4.36 26.71
N LYS A 95 26.05 -5.41 25.90
CA LYS A 95 27.38 -5.77 25.39
C LYS A 95 28.02 -4.63 24.58
N LYS A 96 27.23 -4.00 23.70
CA LYS A 96 27.68 -2.87 22.87
C LYS A 96 28.00 -1.62 23.69
N ASN A 97 27.21 -1.35 24.73
CA ASN A 97 27.44 -0.22 25.63
C ASN A 97 28.64 -0.45 26.56
N SER A 98 28.79 -1.68 27.07
CA SER A 98 29.96 -2.13 27.84
C SER A 98 31.24 -2.01 27.02
N MET A 99 31.26 -2.46 25.77
CA MET A 99 32.43 -2.32 24.88
C MET A 99 32.77 -0.85 24.58
N LYS A 100 31.78 0.04 24.46
CA LYS A 100 32.02 1.49 24.30
C LYS A 100 32.61 2.12 25.55
N ILE A 101 32.13 1.73 26.73
CA ILE A 101 32.67 2.17 28.01
C ILE A 101 34.12 1.69 28.14
N ILE A 102 34.38 0.41 27.95
CA ILE A 102 35.73 -0.18 28.01
C ILE A 102 36.67 0.50 27.00
N SER A 103 36.24 0.70 25.75
CA SER A 103 37.03 1.43 24.75
C SER A 103 37.35 2.87 25.15
N LYS A 104 36.45 3.56 25.85
CA LYS A 104 36.66 4.93 26.34
C LYS A 104 37.65 5.00 27.51
N TYR A 105 37.70 3.96 28.34
CA TYR A 105 38.59 3.89 29.52
C TYR A 105 39.91 3.15 29.26
N CYS A 106 40.10 2.54 28.09
CA CYS A 106 41.32 1.83 27.69
C CYS A 106 42.24 2.67 26.76
N PHE A 107 41.81 3.89 26.41
CA PHE A 107 42.58 4.87 25.63
C PHE A 107 43.12 6.06 26.48
N TYR A 108 42.99 5.96 27.80
CA TYR A 108 43.72 6.72 28.83
C TYR A 108 44.55 5.72 29.64
#